data_AF-A0A3D2V632-F1
#
_entry.id   AF-A0A3D2V632-F1
#
_cell.length_a   1.000
_cell.length_b   1.000
_cell.length_c   1.000
_cell.angle_alpha   90.00
_cell.angle_beta   90.00
_cell.angle_gamma   90.00
#
_symmetry.space_group_name_H-M   'P 1'
#
loop_
_entity.id
_entity.type
_entity.pdbx_description
1 polymer ?
#
loop_
_entity_poly.entity_id
_entity_poly.type
_entity_poly.pdbx_seq_one_letter_code
_entity_poly.pdbx_strand_id
1 'polypeptide(L)' 'WNLPNVLITPHIGAQSAYRVPDTIDFGCENIRRYLSGQELINVVDKKLGFPTRHKLNNGV' A
#
# COMPACT_ATOMS: atom_id res chain seq x y z
N TRP A 1 20.05 -17.23 -6.86
CA TRP A 1 20.41 -17.85 -5.58
C TRP A 1 21.92 -17.88 -5.31
N ASN A 2 22.81 -17.77 -6.32
CA ASN A 2 24.26 -17.96 -6.11
C ASN A 2 25.07 -16.63 -6.06
N LEU A 3 24.42 -15.51 -5.75
CA LEU A 3 25.09 -14.21 -5.67
C LEU A 3 25.61 -14.02 -4.24
N PRO A 4 26.93 -13.91 -4.02
CA PRO A 4 27.53 -14.03 -2.69
C PRO A 4 27.16 -12.90 -1.72
N ASN A 5 26.71 -11.75 -2.23
CA ASN A 5 26.38 -10.55 -1.45
C ASN A 5 24.92 -10.10 -1.62
N VAL A 6 24.02 -11.02 -1.98
CA VAL A 6 22.61 -10.70 -2.22
C VAL A 6 21.71 -11.54 -1.33
N LEU A 7 20.90 -10.87 -0.50
CA LEU A 7 19.79 -11.51 0.19
C LEU A 7 18.59 -11.60 -0.75
N ILE A 8 18.08 -12.81 -0.95
CA ILE A 8 16.87 -13.07 -1.73
C ILE A 8 15.80 -13.55 -0.77
N THR A 9 14.68 -12.84 -0.69
CA THR A 9 13.50 -13.28 0.05
C THR A 9 12.40 -13.65 -0.95
N PRO A 10 11.61 -14.70 -0.71
CA PRO A 10 10.40 -14.92 -1.49
C PRO A 10 9.44 -13.73 -1.33
N HIS A 11 8.45 -13.62 -2.21
CA HIS A 11 7.46 -12.53 -2.18
C HIS A 11 6.47 -12.68 -1.01
N ILE A 12 6.99 -12.56 0.22
CA ILE A 12 6.27 -12.77 1.48
C ILE A 12 6.46 -11.61 2.45
N GLY A 13 7.07 -10.49 2.03
CA GLY A 13 7.32 -9.35 2.90
C GLY A 13 6.04 -8.75 3.53
N ALA A 14 4.88 -9.00 2.93
CA ALA A 14 3.58 -8.59 3.45
C ALA A 14 2.90 -9.67 4.33
N GLN A 15 3.45 -10.88 4.49
CA GLN A 15 2.79 -12.00 5.17
C GLN A 15 2.90 -11.92 6.71
N SER A 16 2.58 -10.76 7.27
CA SER A 16 2.41 -10.59 8.71
C SER A 16 1.20 -11.39 9.21
N ALA A 17 1.29 -11.95 10.42
CA ALA A 17 0.17 -12.58 11.10
C ALA A 17 -1.03 -11.63 11.28
N TYR A 18 -0.75 -10.32 11.34
CA TYR A 18 -1.77 -9.27 11.49
C TYR A 18 -2.38 -8.84 10.15
N ARG A 19 -1.73 -9.12 9.01
CA ARG A 19 -2.19 -8.61 7.70
C ARG A 19 -3.62 -9.03 7.40
N VAL A 20 -3.91 -10.32 7.55
CA VAL A 20 -5.24 -10.87 7.20
C VAL A 20 -6.35 -10.31 8.09
N PRO A 21 -6.28 -10.41 9.44
CA PRO A 21 -7.34 -9.87 10.29
C PRO A 21 -7.53 -8.37 10.09
N ASP A 22 -6.46 -7.58 10.07
CA ASP A 22 -6.55 -6.12 9.91
C ASP A 22 -7.18 -5.72 8.57
N THR A 23 -6.85 -6.43 7.49
CA THR A 23 -7.43 -6.17 6.16
C THR A 23 -8.92 -6.50 6.12
N ILE A 24 -9.34 -7.57 6.80
CA ILE A 24 -10.75 -7.97 6.90
C ILE A 24 -11.51 -6.91 7.70
N ASP A 25 -11.01 -6.52 8.87
CA ASP A 25 -11.65 -5.52 9.73
C ASP A 25 -11.79 -4.18 9.01
N PHE A 26 -10.74 -3.74 8.31
CA PHE A 26 -10.76 -2.55 7.46
C PHE A 26 -11.80 -2.64 6.35
N GLY A 27 -11.91 -3.79 5.67
CA GLY A 27 -12.91 -4.01 4.63
C GLY A 27 -14.34 -3.97 5.18
N CYS A 28 -14.58 -4.64 6.30
CA CYS A 28 -15.87 -4.63 6.99
C CYS A 28 -16.29 -3.22 7.40
N GLU A 29 -15.37 -2.39 7.89
CA GLU A 29 -15.66 -1.00 8.25
C GLU A 29 -16.08 -0.18 7.02
N ASN A 30 -15.39 -0.34 5.89
CA ASN A 30 -15.79 0.33 4.66
C ASN A 30 -17.15 -0.12 4.13
N ILE A 31 -17.52 -1.39 4.30
CA ILE A 31 -18.86 -1.88 3.95
C ILE A 31 -19.93 -1.20 4.83
N ARG A 32 -19.72 -1.10 6.15
CA ARG A 32 -20.65 -0.41 7.05
C ARG A 32 -20.80 1.07 6.69
N ARG A 33 -19.69 1.75 6.39
CA ARG A 33 -19.67 3.15 5.95
C ARG A 33 -20.44 3.34 4.65
N TYR A 34 -20.19 2.49 3.66
CA TYR A 34 -20.91 2.53 2.38
C TYR A 34 -22.42 2.42 2.57
N LEU A 35 -22.88 1.44 3.35
CA LEU A 35 -24.30 1.19 3.58
C LEU A 35 -24.99 2.33 4.37
N SER A 36 -24.22 3.07 5.17
CA SER A 36 -24.72 4.21 5.95
C SER A 36 -24.55 5.57 5.25
N GLY A 37 -24.05 5.58 4.01
CA GLY A 37 -23.79 6.82 3.27
C GLY A 37 -22.61 7.64 3.82
N GLN A 38 -21.75 7.04 4.63
CA GLN A 38 -20.54 7.67 5.16
C GLN A 38 -19.39 7.56 4.16
N GLU A 39 -18.43 8.47 4.30
CA GLU A 39 -17.20 8.45 3.51
C GLU A 39 -16.35 7.20 3.84
N LEU A 40 -15.84 6.56 2.78
CA LEU A 40 -14.95 5.40 2.89
C LEU A 40 -13.56 5.83 3.38
N ILE A 41 -12.91 4.95 4.13
CA ILE A 41 -11.53 5.11 4.56
C ILE A 41 -10.61 4.70 3.40
N ASN A 42 -9.51 5.44 3.21
CA ASN A 42 -8.45 5.16 2.23
C ASN A 42 -8.94 5.17 0.77
N VAL A 43 -9.78 6.15 0.41
CA VAL A 43 -10.19 6.36 -0.99
C VAL A 43 -8.98 6.77 -1.82
N VAL A 44 -8.68 5.98 -2.86
CA VAL A 44 -7.56 6.25 -3.76
C VAL A 44 -8.03 7.10 -4.95
N ASP A 45 -7.51 8.32 -5.05
CA ASP A 45 -7.67 9.12 -6.26
C ASP A 45 -6.68 8.67 -7.35
N LYS A 46 -7.22 7.97 -8.36
CA LYS A 46 -6.44 7.45 -9.49
C LYS A 46 -5.94 8.54 -10.44
N LYS A 47 -6.42 9.78 -10.32
CA LYS A 47 -5.97 10.92 -11.15
C LYS A 47 -4.64 11.50 -10.67
N LEU A 48 -4.28 11.30 -9.39
CA LEU A 48 -3.03 11.79 -8.83
C LEU A 48 -1.79 11.14 -9.47
N GLY A 49 -1.95 9.97 -10.09
CA GLY A 49 -0.86 9.25 -10.73
C GLY A 49 0.24 8.84 -9.75
N PHE A 50 1.44 8.55 -10.26
CA PHE A 50 2.60 8.30 -9.41
C PHE A 50 3.28 9.62 -9.05
N PRO A 51 3.77 9.80 -7.81
CA PRO A 51 4.57 10.96 -7.48
C PRO A 51 5.77 11.02 -8.44
N THR A 52 5.92 12.16 -9.11
CA THR A 52 7.10 12.39 -9.94
C THR A 52 8.31 12.46 -9.02
N ARG A 53 9.38 11.74 -9.38
CA ARG A 53 10.66 11.91 -8.67
C ARG A 53 11.05 13.37 -8.82
N HIS A 54 11.14 14.10 -7.70
CA HIS A 54 11.64 15.47 -7.71
C HIS A 54 13.01 15.45 -8.39
N LYS A 55 13.15 16.14 -9.54
CA LYS A 55 14.48 16.39 -10.10
C LYS A 55 15.16 17.32 -9.11
N LEU A 56 16.27 16.88 -8.50
CA LEU A 56 17.15 17.82 -7.83
C LEU A 56 17.54 18.85 -8.90
N ASN A 57 17.22 20.12 -8.65
CA ASN A 57 17.74 21.23 -9.45
C ASN A 57 19.25 21.22 -9.27
N ASN A 58 19.96 20.53 -10.16
CA ASN A 58 21.39 20.71 -10.31
C ASN A 58 21.56 22.04 -11.05
N GLY A 59 21.50 23.13 -10.28
CA GLY A 59 21.99 24.42 -10.73
C GLY A 59 23.48 24.30 -11.03
N VAL A 60 23.78 24.16 -12.32
CA VAL A 60 25.01 24.62 -12.95
C VAL A 60 24.58 25.43 -14.15
#